data_AF-I4BBR3-F1
#
_entry.id   AF-I4BBR3-F1
#
_cell.length_a   1.000
_cell.length_b   1.000
_cell.length_c   1.000
_cell.angle_alpha   90.00
_cell.angle_beta   90.00
_cell.angle_gamma   90.00
#
_symmetry.space_group_name_H-M   'P 1'
#
loop_
_entity.id
_entity.type
_entity.pdbx_description
1 polymer ?
#
loop_
_entity_poly.entity_id
_entity_poly.type
_entity_poly.pdbx_seq_one_letter_code
_entity_poly.pdbx_strand_id
1 'polypeptide(L)'
;MENSGAVTEAETTTETKPQFTGQTTVGEALRIHPEAGLVLASFHLGGCSHCGINEIETLEQICMGYGVPLDALLASMNALLED
;
A
#
# COMPACT_ATOMS: atom_id res chain seq x y z
N MET A 1 -39.56 2.77 -14.90
CA MET A 1 -38.32 3.40 -15.36
C MET A 1 -37.24 3.00 -14.35
N GLU A 2 -36.25 2.28 -14.88
CA GLU A 2 -35.04 1.67 -14.31
C GLU A 2 -34.89 1.40 -12.81
N ASN A 3 -34.78 0.11 -12.48
CA ASN A 3 -33.87 -0.38 -11.45
C ASN A 3 -32.43 0.05 -11.79
N SER A 4 -31.76 0.77 -10.89
CA SER A 4 -30.30 0.84 -10.86
C SER A 4 -29.83 0.11 -9.62
N GLY A 5 -29.59 -1.18 -9.81
CA GLY A 5 -28.88 -2.03 -8.85
C GLY A 5 -27.38 -2.00 -9.07
N ALA A 6 -26.69 -2.48 -8.03
CA ALA A 6 -25.30 -2.96 -8.00
C ALA A 6 -24.23 -1.89 -8.28
N VAL A 7 -23.19 -1.76 -7.45
CA VAL A 7 -22.25 -2.83 -7.11
C VAL A 7 -21.57 -2.50 -5.78
N THR A 8 -21.72 -3.39 -4.79
CA THR A 8 -20.72 -4.35 -4.27
C THR A 8 -19.85 -3.79 -3.16
N GLU A 9 -20.17 -4.30 -1.97
CA GLU A 9 -19.36 -4.47 -0.78
C GLU A 9 -17.88 -4.76 -1.08
N ALA A 10 -16.99 -3.93 -0.52
CA ALA A 10 -15.59 -4.29 -0.30
C ALA A 10 -15.39 -4.42 1.21
N GLU A 11 -15.99 -5.47 1.78
CA GLU A 11 -15.59 -5.99 3.08
C GLU A 11 -14.60 -7.12 2.82
N THR A 12 -13.31 -6.87 3.01
CA THR A 12 -12.27 -7.91 2.97
C THR A 12 -11.58 -7.96 4.33
N THR A 13 -12.20 -8.68 5.26
CA THR A 13 -11.53 -9.25 6.42
C THR A 13 -11.56 -10.76 6.25
N THR A 14 -10.41 -11.40 5.98
CA THR A 14 -10.07 -12.80 6.37
C THR A 14 -8.76 -13.23 5.71
N GLU A 15 -7.67 -13.28 6.49
CA GLU A 15 -6.72 -14.42 6.64
C GLU A 15 -5.41 -13.91 7.28
N THR A 16 -4.97 -14.54 8.37
CA THR A 16 -3.84 -14.13 9.22
C THR A 16 -2.49 -14.45 8.55
N LYS A 17 -2.18 -13.81 7.43
CA LYS A 17 -0.80 -13.53 7.02
C LYS A 17 -0.41 -12.15 7.54
N PRO A 18 0.87 -11.87 7.83
CA PRO A 18 1.29 -10.47 7.95
C PRO A 18 0.84 -9.79 6.66
N GLN A 19 0.01 -8.76 6.76
CA GLN A 19 -0.47 -8.00 5.61
C GLN A 19 -0.02 -6.56 5.79
N PHE A 20 0.42 -5.94 4.71
CA PHE A 20 0.62 -4.51 4.66
C PHE A 20 -0.75 -3.84 4.73
N THR A 21 -0.88 -2.83 5.59
CA THR A 21 -2.10 -2.03 5.76
C THR A 21 -1.80 -0.55 5.58
N GLY A 22 -2.82 0.28 5.36
CA GLY A 22 -2.63 1.73 5.25
C GLY A 22 -2.00 2.38 6.48
N GLN A 23 -2.19 1.78 7.67
CA GLN A 23 -1.61 2.24 8.93
C GLN A 23 -0.15 1.80 9.13
N THR A 24 0.33 0.85 8.32
CA THR A 24 1.73 0.42 8.36
C THR A 24 2.62 1.59 7.94
N THR A 25 3.64 1.88 8.73
CA THR A 25 4.63 2.91 8.37
C THR A 25 5.55 2.42 7.27
N VAL A 26 6.12 3.34 6.49
CA VAL A 26 7.09 2.95 5.45
C VAL A 26 8.28 2.20 6.06
N GLY A 27 8.78 2.65 7.22
CA GLY A 27 9.88 1.98 7.92
C GLY A 27 9.50 0.60 8.46
N GLU A 28 8.24 0.37 8.83
CA GLU A 28 7.75 -0.99 9.13
C GLU A 28 7.65 -1.82 7.86
N ALA A 29 7.14 -1.25 6.76
CA ALA A 29 6.99 -1.98 5.52
C ALA A 29 8.35 -2.50 4.99
N LEU A 30 9.37 -1.65 5.03
CA LEU A 30 10.76 -2.01 4.67
C LEU A 30 11.38 -3.05 5.61
N ARG A 31 10.96 -3.10 6.88
CA ARG A 31 11.38 -4.13 7.85
C ARG A 31 10.67 -5.46 7.65
N ILE A 32 9.42 -5.45 7.18
CA ILE A 32 8.64 -6.65 6.87
C ILE A 32 9.22 -7.34 5.64
N HIS A 33 9.46 -6.59 4.55
CA HIS A 33 9.98 -7.16 3.32
C HIS A 33 10.96 -6.18 2.61
N PRO A 34 12.18 -6.60 2.25
CA PRO A 34 13.14 -5.70 1.59
C PRO A 34 12.65 -5.20 0.21
N GLU A 35 11.84 -5.99 -0.50
CA GLU A 35 11.26 -5.56 -1.79
C GLU A 35 10.11 -4.54 -1.64
N ALA A 36 9.64 -4.27 -0.41
CA ALA A 36 8.70 -3.17 -0.18
C ALA A 36 9.25 -1.83 -0.71
N GLY A 37 10.57 -1.62 -0.61
CA GLY A 37 11.23 -0.41 -1.13
C GLY A 37 11.20 -0.32 -2.65
N LEU A 38 11.26 -1.46 -3.36
CA LEU A 38 11.15 -1.52 -4.82
C LEU A 38 9.72 -1.22 -5.28
N VAL A 39 8.73 -1.73 -4.55
CA VAL A 39 7.31 -1.40 -4.81
C VAL A 39 7.09 0.09 -4.60
N LEU A 40 7.51 0.66 -3.47
CA LEU A 40 7.39 2.10 -3.21
C LEU A 40 8.06 2.95 -4.30
N ALA A 41 9.26 2.56 -4.75
CA ALA A 41 9.95 3.23 -5.84
C ALA A 41 9.20 3.18 -7.17
N SER A 42 8.52 2.07 -7.45
CA SER A 42 7.69 1.90 -8.65
C SER A 42 6.48 2.85 -8.67
N PHE A 43 5.97 3.22 -7.48
CA PHE A 43 4.90 4.22 -7.32
C PHE A 43 5.42 5.65 -7.13
N HIS A 44 6.73 5.89 -7.28
CA HIS A 44 7.39 7.16 -6.99
C HIS A 44 7.22 7.65 -5.54
N LEU A 45 6.91 6.76 -4.61
CA LEU A 45 6.78 7.02 -3.18
C LEU A 45 8.14 6.91 -2.46
N GLY A 46 9.18 7.45 -3.12
CA GLY A 46 10.58 7.36 -2.73
C GLY A 46 11.45 6.51 -3.65
N GLY A 47 12.71 6.26 -3.28
CA GLY A 47 13.63 5.44 -4.07
C GLY A 47 14.63 6.22 -4.95
N CYS A 48 14.58 7.56 -4.93
CA CYS A 48 15.64 8.40 -5.49
C CYS A 48 16.64 8.76 -4.37
N SER A 49 17.94 8.83 -4.68
CA SER A 49 19.03 9.18 -3.74
C SER A 49 18.86 10.54 -3.04
N HIS A 50 17.86 11.31 -3.44
CA HIS A 50 17.53 12.65 -2.93
C HIS A 50 16.06 12.79 -2.46
N CYS A 51 15.21 11.80 -2.73
CA CYS A 51 13.85 11.75 -2.17
C CYS A 51 13.95 10.96 -0.86
N GLY A 52 14.19 11.67 0.24
CA GLY A 52 14.14 11.06 1.56
C GLY A 52 12.75 10.47 1.79
N ILE A 53 12.64 9.14 1.72
CA ILE A 53 11.47 8.42 2.20
C ILE A 53 11.32 8.76 3.68
N ASN A 54 10.18 9.31 4.07
CA ASN A 54 9.88 9.49 5.48
C ASN A 54 9.40 8.16 6.05
N GLU A 55 10.30 7.41 6.68
CA GLU A 55 10.01 6.11 7.28
C GLU A 55 8.96 6.17 8.40
N ILE A 56 8.67 7.38 8.90
CA ILE A 56 7.70 7.64 9.97
C ILE A 56 6.27 7.76 9.42
N GLU A 57 6.10 8.14 8.14
CA GLU A 57 4.78 8.28 7.53
C GLU A 57 4.15 6.92 7.25
N THR A 58 2.83 6.85 7.37
CA THR A 58 2.06 5.66 6.98
C THR A 58 1.93 5.56 5.46
N LEU A 59 1.74 4.33 4.97
CA LEU A 59 1.47 4.08 3.54
C LEU A 59 0.25 4.87 3.06
N GLU A 60 -0.78 5.00 3.89
CA GLU A 60 -1.95 5.84 3.59
C GLU A 60 -1.59 7.33 3.48
N GLN A 61 -0.80 7.87 4.41
CA GLN A 61 -0.42 9.28 4.41
C GLN A 61 0.40 9.66 3.17
N ILE A 62 1.39 8.84 2.80
CA ILE A 62 2.17 9.08 1.59
C ILE A 62 1.30 8.92 0.34
N CYS A 63 0.42 7.91 0.27
CA CYS A 63 -0.46 7.73 -0.88
C CYS A 63 -1.38 8.95 -1.08
N MET A 64 -1.94 9.46 0.01
CA MET A 64 -2.77 10.66 -0.01
C MET A 64 -1.98 11.90 -0.45
N GLY A 65 -0.73 12.06 0.03
CA GLY A 65 0.12 13.20 -0.32
C GLY A 65 0.58 13.23 -1.78
N TYR A 66 0.84 12.07 -2.36
CA TYR A 66 1.33 11.93 -3.74
C TYR A 66 0.22 11.61 -4.76
N GLY A 67 -1.02 11.43 -4.32
CA GLY A 67 -2.16 11.07 -5.18
C GLY A 67 -2.08 9.64 -5.75
N VAL A 68 -1.43 8.73 -5.01
CA VAL A 68 -1.30 7.32 -5.37
C VAL A 68 -2.47 6.53 -4.78
N PRO A 69 -3.13 5.64 -5.54
CA PRO A 69 -4.20 4.79 -5.00
C PRO A 69 -3.65 3.80 -3.98
N LEU A 70 -4.08 3.94 -2.72
CA LEU A 70 -3.64 3.10 -1.61
C LEU A 70 -3.90 1.60 -1.86
N ASP A 71 -5.08 1.26 -2.39
CA ASP A 71 -5.45 -0.13 -2.66
C ASP A 71 -4.49 -0.81 -3.65
N ALA A 72 -4.05 -0.08 -4.69
CA ALA A 72 -3.11 -0.62 -5.68
C ALA A 72 -1.71 -0.84 -5.09
N LEU A 73 -1.27 0.08 -4.22
CA LEU A 73 -0.01 -0.08 -3.49
C LEU A 73 -0.09 -1.29 -2.56
N LEU A 74 -1.13 -1.37 -1.73
CA LEU A 74 -1.31 -2.47 -0.78
C LEU A 74 -1.44 -3.82 -1.49
N ALA A 75 -2.14 -3.90 -2.63
CA ALA A 75 -2.20 -5.11 -3.43
C ALA A 75 -0.82 -5.53 -3.92
N SER A 76 -0.03 -4.59 -4.43
CA SER A 76 1.34 -4.87 -4.92
C SER A 76 2.28 -5.29 -3.79
N MET A 77 2.14 -4.70 -2.60
CA MET A 77 2.94 -5.07 -1.43
C MET A 77 2.53 -6.41 -0.85
N ASN A 78 1.22 -6.67 -0.71
CA ASN A 78 0.73 -7.94 -0.17
C ASN A 78 1.05 -9.12 -1.09
N ALA A 79 1.13 -8.92 -2.41
CA ALA A 79 1.61 -9.93 -3.34
C ALA A 79 3.03 -10.44 -2.96
N LEU A 80 3.90 -9.57 -2.42
CA LEU A 80 5.25 -9.97 -1.96
C LEU A 80 5.23 -10.96 -0.77
N LEU A 81 4.12 -11.05 -0.03
CA LEU A 81 3.96 -11.96 1.11
C LEU A 81 3.23 -13.25 0.72
N GLU A 82 2.75 -13.31 -0.51
CA GLU A 82 2.06 -14.46 -1.08
C GLU A 82 2.99 -15.39 -1.85
N ASP A 83 4.17 -14.91 -2.25
CA ASP A 83 5.29 -15.67 -2.81
C ASP A 83 6.18 -16.40 -1.77
#